data_AF-A0AAW8F2Q2-F1
#
_entry.id   AF-A0AAW8F2Q2-F1
#
_cell.length_a   1.000
_cell.length_b   1.000
_cell.length_c   1.000
_cell.angle_alpha   90.00
_cell.angle_beta   90.00
_cell.angle_gamma   90.00
#
_symmetry.space_group_name_H-M   'P 1'
#
loop_
_entity.id
_entity.type
_entity.pdbx_description
1 polymer ?
#
loop_
_entity_poly.entity_id
_entity_poly.type
_entity_poly.pdbx_seq_one_letter_code
_entity_poly.pdbx_strand_id
1 'polypeptide(L)'
;MKRCGTCGVSKPLDEFNRKSSSADGRQAVCRDCNRESSRRYYARNREHHIAVIRARTRAQQAASISFVSEYLSAHPCVDCGEADLRVLDFDHRPGSPKRDDVMRLVRNGHSIAVITSEVEKCDVRCRNCHAIVTYARMGANWRSAACEAQTAE
;
A
#
# COMPACT_ATOMS: atom_id res chain seq x y z
N MET A 1 45.37 7.52 -7.41
CA MET A 1 45.26 6.04 -7.25
C MET A 1 45.08 5.71 -5.78
N LYS A 2 44.34 4.65 -5.45
CA LYS A 2 44.12 4.17 -4.08
C LYS A 2 44.06 2.64 -4.05
N ARG A 3 44.68 2.04 -3.03
CA ARG A 3 44.66 0.59 -2.81
C ARG A 3 43.39 0.17 -2.08
N CYS A 4 42.65 -0.81 -2.63
CA CYS A 4 41.47 -1.37 -1.98
C CYS A 4 41.85 -2.23 -0.77
N GLY A 5 41.22 -1.99 0.38
CA GLY A 5 41.45 -2.76 1.61
C GLY A 5 40.90 -4.19 1.60
N THR A 6 40.11 -4.57 0.59
CA THR A 6 39.53 -5.93 0.47
C THR A 6 40.25 -6.78 -0.56
N CYS A 7 40.34 -6.33 -1.83
CA CYS A 7 41.01 -7.10 -2.89
C CYS A 7 42.50 -6.76 -3.06
N GLY A 8 43.00 -5.71 -2.39
CA GLY A 8 44.41 -5.30 -2.47
C GLY A 8 44.83 -4.61 -3.77
N VAL A 9 43.94 -4.49 -4.76
CA VAL A 9 44.23 -3.87 -6.07
C VAL A 9 44.21 -2.34 -5.96
N SER A 10 45.18 -1.68 -6.59
CA SER A 10 45.23 -0.23 -6.75
C SER A 10 44.34 0.22 -7.90
N LYS A 11 43.33 1.06 -7.62
CA LYS A 11 42.38 1.58 -8.60
C LYS A 11 42.33 3.13 -8.57
N PRO A 12 41.80 3.79 -9.60
CA PRO A 12 41.52 5.22 -9.57
C PRO A 12 40.52 5.60 -8.45
N LEU A 13 40.49 6.87 -8.01
CA LEU A 13 39.68 7.30 -6.85
C LEU A 13 38.17 7.27 -7.11
N ASP A 14 37.74 7.39 -8.36
CA ASP A 14 36.34 7.32 -8.78
C ASP A 14 35.75 5.91 -8.65
N GLU A 15 36.57 4.86 -8.72
CA GLU A 15 36.22 3.46 -8.42
C GLU A 15 35.90 3.18 -6.94
N PHE A 16 35.91 4.22 -6.09
CA PHE A 16 35.55 4.16 -4.69
C PHE A 16 34.33 5.05 -4.40
N ASN A 17 33.43 4.56 -3.55
CA ASN A 17 32.27 5.35 -3.12
C ASN A 17 32.71 6.56 -2.29
N ARG A 18 31.94 7.65 -2.36
CA ARG A 18 32.22 8.87 -1.60
C ARG A 18 32.08 8.62 -0.09
N LYS A 19 33.01 9.17 0.68
CA LYS A 19 32.97 9.24 2.14
C LYS A 19 33.62 10.56 2.55
N SER A 20 32.81 11.60 2.74
CA SER A 20 33.30 12.96 3.03
C SER A 20 34.18 13.04 4.26
N SER A 21 34.01 12.10 5.20
CA SER A 21 34.81 12.03 6.42
C SER A 21 36.20 11.40 6.25
N SER A 22 36.61 10.98 5.04
CA SER A 22 37.98 10.47 4.80
C SER A 22 38.86 11.55 4.18
N ALA A 23 40.18 11.45 4.41
CA ALA A 23 41.17 12.43 3.96
C ALA A 23 41.14 12.69 2.43
N ASP A 24 40.77 11.67 1.65
CA ASP A 24 40.66 11.74 0.18
C ASP A 24 39.20 11.76 -0.32
N GLY A 25 38.22 11.86 0.59
CA GLY A 25 36.80 11.84 0.29
C GLY A 25 36.26 10.51 -0.25
N ARG A 26 37.04 9.42 -0.19
CA ARG A 26 36.71 8.09 -0.74
C ARG A 26 36.81 6.96 0.28
N GLN A 27 35.92 5.99 0.19
CA GLN A 27 35.96 4.77 0.99
C GLN A 27 37.27 3.99 0.79
N ALA A 28 37.62 3.14 1.77
CA ALA A 28 38.80 2.27 1.70
C ALA A 28 38.61 1.04 0.78
N VAL A 29 37.36 0.73 0.42
CA VAL A 29 36.97 -0.45 -0.35
C VAL A 29 36.43 0.00 -1.70
N CYS A 30 36.86 -0.65 -2.79
CA CYS A 30 36.38 -0.33 -4.13
C CYS A 30 34.90 -0.71 -4.31
N ARG A 31 34.26 -0.13 -5.34
CA ARG A 31 32.83 -0.36 -5.65
C ARG A 31 32.51 -1.84 -5.85
N ASP A 32 33.39 -2.61 -6.47
CA ASP A 32 33.17 -4.05 -6.73
C ASP A 32 33.10 -4.85 -5.42
N CYS A 33 34.12 -4.71 -4.58
CA CYS A 33 34.16 -5.37 -3.27
C CYS A 33 33.01 -4.91 -2.37
N ASN A 34 32.61 -3.64 -2.45
CA ASN A 34 31.46 -3.14 -1.71
C ASN A 34 30.14 -3.76 -2.22
N ARG A 35 29.96 -3.88 -3.54
CA ARG A 35 28.81 -4.55 -4.16
C ARG A 35 28.73 -6.02 -3.77
N GLU A 36 29.85 -6.73 -3.79
CA GLU A 36 29.92 -8.14 -3.36
C GLU A 36 29.62 -8.28 -1.87
N SER A 37 30.22 -7.43 -1.02
CA SER A 37 29.93 -7.39 0.42
C SER A 37 28.44 -7.14 0.69
N SER A 38 27.86 -6.13 0.02
CA SER A 38 26.43 -5.83 0.11
C SER A 38 25.57 -7.03 -0.32
N ARG A 39 25.91 -7.68 -1.43
CA ARG A 39 25.21 -8.89 -1.90
C ARG A 39 25.24 -10.01 -0.85
N ARG A 40 26.39 -10.27 -0.23
CA ARG A 40 26.54 -11.27 0.84
C ARG A 40 25.75 -10.88 2.09
N TYR A 41 25.80 -9.60 2.49
CA TYR A 41 25.02 -9.09 3.61
C TYR A 41 23.52 -9.30 3.39
N TYR A 42 22.99 -8.87 2.25
CA TYR A 42 21.57 -9.05 1.93
C TYR A 42 21.16 -10.51 1.78
N ALA A 43 22.03 -11.37 1.23
CA ALA A 43 21.75 -12.81 1.15
C ALA A 43 21.64 -13.45 2.54
N ARG A 44 22.60 -13.15 3.44
CA ARG A 44 22.61 -13.68 4.81
C ARG A 44 21.49 -13.14 5.68
N ASN A 45 21.13 -11.86 5.51
CA ASN A 45 20.13 -11.19 6.33
C ASN A 45 18.75 -11.13 5.66
N ARG A 46 18.54 -11.84 4.55
CA ARG A 46 17.28 -11.81 3.80
C ARG A 46 16.10 -12.19 4.69
N GLU A 47 16.23 -13.28 5.43
CA GLU A 47 15.17 -13.78 6.31
C GLU A 47 14.86 -12.80 7.43
N HIS A 48 15.91 -12.23 8.05
CA HIS A 48 15.76 -11.20 9.07
C HIS A 48 15.04 -9.96 8.51
N HIS A 49 15.45 -9.44 7.34
CA HIS A 49 14.78 -8.32 6.68
C HIS A 49 13.31 -8.64 6.37
N ILE A 50 13.02 -9.83 5.85
CA ILE A 50 11.64 -10.27 5.58
C ILE A 50 10.82 -10.33 6.88
N ALA A 51 11.40 -10.88 7.96
CA ALA A 51 10.75 -10.97 9.26
C ALA A 51 10.42 -9.59 9.83
N VAL A 52 11.38 -8.66 9.78
CA VAL A 52 11.19 -7.26 10.23
C VAL A 52 10.10 -6.57 9.43
N ILE A 53 10.12 -6.68 8.09
CA ILE A 53 9.10 -6.09 7.22
C ILE A 53 7.73 -6.69 7.54
N ARG A 54 7.61 -8.02 7.66
CA ARG A 54 6.35 -8.70 8.00
C ARG A 54 5.82 -8.28 9.36
N ALA A 55 6.67 -8.18 10.37
CA ALA A 55 6.27 -7.74 11.71
C ALA A 55 5.73 -6.30 11.68
N ARG A 56 6.44 -5.40 10.99
CA ARG A 56 5.98 -4.02 10.78
C ARG A 56 4.65 -3.95 10.03
N THR A 57 4.51 -4.70 8.93
CA THR A 57 3.28 -4.75 8.13
C THR A 57 2.11 -5.27 8.96
N ARG A 58 2.30 -6.31 9.78
CA ARG A 58 1.26 -6.84 10.67
C ARG A 58 0.82 -5.82 11.73
N ALA A 59 1.78 -5.14 12.36
CA ALA A 59 1.47 -4.08 13.32
C ALA A 59 0.67 -2.94 12.67
N GLN A 60 1.06 -2.54 11.45
CA GLN A 60 0.33 -1.53 10.70
C GLN A 60 -1.08 -2.01 10.30
N GLN A 61 -1.22 -3.25 9.84
CA GLN A 61 -2.51 -3.86 9.52
C GLN A 61 -3.44 -3.86 10.73
N ALA A 62 -2.96 -4.26 11.91
CA ALA A 62 -3.75 -4.29 13.13
C ALA A 62 -4.28 -2.89 13.49
N ALA A 63 -3.40 -1.88 13.48
CA ALA A 63 -3.81 -0.49 13.73
C ALA A 63 -4.81 0.02 12.70
N SER A 64 -4.60 -0.30 11.42
CA SER A 64 -5.50 0.09 10.33
C SER A 64 -6.86 -0.63 10.39
N ILE A 65 -6.91 -1.89 10.83
CA ILE A 65 -8.15 -2.63 11.05
C ILE A 65 -8.95 -1.99 12.19
N SER A 66 -8.31 -1.61 13.29
CA SER A 66 -8.99 -0.90 14.38
C SER A 66 -9.60 0.42 13.89
N PHE A 67 -8.85 1.21 13.13
CA PHE A 67 -9.34 2.46 12.53
C PHE A 67 -10.55 2.21 11.61
N VAL A 68 -10.46 1.24 10.69
CA VAL A 68 -11.56 0.92 9.76
C VAL A 68 -12.79 0.41 10.51
N SER A 69 -12.61 -0.45 11.52
CA SER A 69 -13.71 -0.98 12.33
C SER A 69 -14.43 0.13 13.07
N GLU A 70 -13.70 1.06 13.68
CA GLU A 70 -14.27 2.23 14.37
C GLU A 70 -15.02 3.13 13.39
N TYR A 71 -14.41 3.43 12.24
CA TYR A 71 -15.03 4.24 11.20
C TYR A 71 -16.35 3.62 10.72
N LEU A 72 -16.34 2.36 10.30
CA LEU A 72 -17.55 1.68 9.81
C LEU A 72 -18.63 1.54 10.89
N SER A 73 -18.26 1.45 12.17
CA SER A 73 -19.24 1.36 13.27
C SER A 73 -20.01 2.66 13.48
N ALA A 74 -19.39 3.80 13.15
CA ALA A 74 -20.00 5.12 13.26
C ALA A 74 -20.73 5.56 11.98
N HIS A 75 -20.55 4.82 10.87
CA HIS A 75 -21.05 5.20 9.54
C HIS A 75 -21.87 4.05 8.94
N PRO A 76 -23.16 3.93 9.28
CA PRO A 76 -24.04 2.97 8.62
C PRO A 76 -24.19 3.28 7.12
N CYS A 77 -24.76 2.33 6.37
CA CYS A 77 -25.05 2.49 4.96
C CYS A 77 -25.82 3.78 4.70
N VAL A 78 -25.27 4.66 3.85
CA VAL A 78 -25.87 5.97 3.55
C VAL A 78 -27.22 5.85 2.84
N ASP A 79 -27.50 4.73 2.15
CA ASP A 79 -28.73 4.58 1.38
C ASP A 79 -29.86 3.87 2.17
N CYS A 80 -29.53 2.93 3.06
CA CYS A 80 -30.55 2.11 3.76
C CYS A 80 -30.40 2.01 5.28
N GLY A 81 -29.36 2.62 5.86
CA GLY A 81 -29.14 2.62 7.31
C GLY A 81 -28.62 1.31 7.91
N GLU A 82 -28.34 0.27 7.11
CA GLU A 82 -27.69 -0.96 7.57
C GLU A 82 -26.41 -0.65 8.35
N ALA A 83 -26.23 -1.26 9.52
CA ALA A 83 -25.12 -1.01 10.43
C ALA A 83 -24.25 -2.25 10.69
N ASP A 84 -24.63 -3.43 10.18
CA ASP A 84 -23.84 -4.63 10.29
C ASP A 84 -22.53 -4.49 9.47
N LEU A 85 -21.44 -4.27 10.21
CA LEU A 85 -20.08 -4.14 9.69
C LEU A 85 -19.69 -5.21 8.66
N ARG A 86 -20.22 -6.44 8.78
CA ARG A 86 -19.87 -7.56 7.88
C ARG A 86 -20.32 -7.31 6.44
N VAL A 87 -21.36 -6.49 6.26
CA VAL A 87 -21.94 -6.18 4.95
C VAL A 87 -21.62 -4.76 4.47
N LEU A 88 -20.97 -3.93 5.29
CA LEU A 88 -20.54 -2.59 4.89
C LEU A 88 -19.29 -2.63 4.00
N ASP A 89 -19.21 -1.68 3.09
CA ASP A 89 -18.14 -1.51 2.13
C ASP A 89 -17.90 -0.02 1.84
N PHE A 90 -16.71 0.30 1.31
CA PHE A 90 -16.34 1.66 0.91
C PHE A 90 -16.63 1.86 -0.59
N ASP A 91 -17.69 2.60 -0.91
CA ASP A 91 -18.04 2.94 -2.28
C ASP A 91 -17.42 4.29 -2.67
N HIS A 92 -16.45 4.27 -3.59
CA HIS A 92 -15.82 5.51 -4.07
C HIS A 92 -16.81 6.43 -4.77
N ARG A 93 -16.79 7.71 -4.40
CA ARG A 93 -17.63 8.73 -5.05
C ARG A 93 -17.18 8.99 -6.49
N PRO A 94 -18.12 9.14 -7.46
CA PRO A 94 -17.79 9.42 -8.86
C PRO A 94 -16.88 10.65 -9.01
N GLY A 95 -15.92 10.58 -9.94
CA GLY A 95 -14.97 11.66 -10.20
C GLY A 95 -13.88 11.86 -9.14
N SER A 96 -13.91 11.14 -8.02
CA SER A 96 -12.86 11.22 -7.00
C SER A 96 -11.61 10.45 -7.45
N PRO A 97 -10.40 11.05 -7.37
CA PRO A 97 -9.17 10.35 -7.73
C PRO A 97 -8.88 9.26 -6.70
N LYS A 98 -9.25 8.02 -7.03
CA LYS A 98 -8.94 6.86 -6.20
C LYS A 98 -7.47 6.48 -6.35
N ARG A 99 -6.77 6.34 -5.24
CA ARG A 99 -5.46 5.70 -5.25
C ARG A 99 -5.66 4.20 -5.38
N ASP A 100 -6.58 3.67 -4.59
CA ASP A 100 -6.80 2.24 -4.44
C ASP A 100 -8.09 1.93 -3.65
N ASP A 101 -8.53 0.67 -3.64
CA ASP A 101 -9.45 0.11 -2.66
C ASP A 101 -8.89 0.23 -1.22
N VAL A 102 -9.73 0.66 -0.29
CA VAL A 102 -9.38 0.90 1.12
C VAL A 102 -8.83 -0.38 1.76
N MET A 103 -9.48 -1.53 1.53
CA MET A 103 -9.04 -2.80 2.11
C MET A 103 -7.74 -3.32 1.48
N ARG A 104 -7.46 -2.99 0.22
CA ARG A 104 -6.14 -3.23 -0.40
C ARG A 104 -5.04 -2.38 0.26
N LEU A 105 -5.32 -1.12 0.61
CA LEU A 105 -4.36 -0.27 1.34
C LEU A 105 -4.06 -0.82 2.75
N VAL A 106 -5.10 -1.27 3.47
CA VAL A 106 -4.96 -1.94 4.76
C VAL A 106 -4.08 -3.20 4.62
N ARG A 107 -4.42 -4.09 3.68
CA ARG A 107 -3.68 -5.33 3.45
C ARG A 107 -2.20 -5.10 3.11
N ASN A 108 -1.89 -4.04 2.37
CA ASN A 108 -0.52 -3.72 1.99
C ASN A 108 0.27 -2.96 3.09
N GLY A 109 -0.36 -2.65 4.23
CA GLY A 109 0.30 -1.99 5.35
C GLY A 109 0.63 -0.52 5.08
N HIS A 110 -0.25 0.20 4.37
CA HIS A 110 -0.14 1.65 4.25
C HIS A 110 -0.39 2.34 5.61
N SER A 111 0.15 3.55 5.76
CA SER A 111 -0.09 4.35 6.96
C SER A 111 -1.56 4.73 7.09
N ILE A 112 -2.00 4.95 8.33
CA ILE A 112 -3.37 5.39 8.63
C ILE A 112 -3.70 6.65 7.84
N ALA A 113 -2.80 7.64 7.76
CA ALA A 113 -3.04 8.86 6.98
C ALA A 113 -3.37 8.60 5.50
N VAL A 114 -2.70 7.63 4.86
CA VAL A 114 -3.02 7.24 3.47
C VAL A 114 -4.41 6.61 3.40
N ILE A 115 -4.75 5.75 4.36
CA ILE A 115 -6.05 5.08 4.43
C ILE A 115 -7.16 6.10 4.68
N THR A 116 -6.99 7.01 5.65
CA THR A 116 -7.93 8.11 5.94
C THR A 116 -8.20 8.94 4.71
N SER A 117 -7.16 9.39 3.99
CA SER A 117 -7.36 10.17 2.77
C SER A 117 -8.10 9.43 1.65
N GLU A 118 -8.08 8.09 1.65
CA GLU A 118 -8.84 7.29 0.70
C GLU A 118 -10.29 7.08 1.18
N VAL A 119 -10.49 6.78 2.46
CA VAL A 119 -11.82 6.67 3.09
C VAL A 119 -12.62 7.96 2.93
N GLU A 120 -11.97 9.12 3.06
CA GLU A 120 -12.58 10.44 2.85
C GLU A 120 -13.17 10.64 1.47
N LYS A 121 -12.84 9.79 0.47
CA LYS A 121 -13.39 9.83 -0.90
C LYS A 121 -14.52 8.84 -1.12
N CYS A 122 -14.87 8.06 -0.11
CA CYS A 122 -15.86 6.99 -0.18
C CYS A 122 -17.10 7.37 0.63
N ASP A 123 -18.24 6.83 0.20
CA ASP A 123 -19.41 6.71 1.04
C ASP A 123 -19.43 5.28 1.63
N VAL A 124 -19.93 5.12 2.86
CA VAL A 124 -20.15 3.79 3.41
C VAL A 124 -21.50 3.27 2.93
N ARG A 125 -21.49 2.11 2.27
CA ARG A 125 -22.68 1.44 1.73
C ARG A 125 -22.68 -0.04 2.09
N CYS A 126 -23.84 -0.64 2.30
CA CYS A 126 -23.92 -2.09 2.36
C CYS A 126 -23.72 -2.68 0.96
N ARG A 127 -23.24 -3.93 0.87
CA ARG A 127 -22.93 -4.61 -0.40
C ARG A 127 -24.10 -4.62 -1.40
N ASN A 128 -25.34 -4.69 -0.92
CA ASN A 128 -26.53 -4.68 -1.79
C ASN A 128 -26.76 -3.29 -2.40
N CYS A 129 -26.77 -2.24 -1.58
CA CYS A 129 -26.91 -0.86 -2.05
C CYS A 129 -25.72 -0.46 -2.94
N HIS A 130 -24.50 -0.86 -2.58
CA HIS A 130 -23.31 -0.64 -3.39
C HIS A 130 -23.43 -1.30 -4.77
N ALA A 131 -23.94 -2.54 -4.85
CA ALA A 131 -24.18 -3.21 -6.12
C ALA A 131 -25.23 -2.46 -6.97
N ILE A 132 -26.35 -2.03 -6.38
CA ILE A 132 -27.40 -1.27 -7.07
C ILE A 132 -26.83 0.03 -7.64
N VAL A 133 -26.11 0.80 -6.81
CA VAL A 133 -25.47 2.06 -7.23
C VAL A 133 -24.44 1.84 -8.32
N THR A 134 -23.68 0.73 -8.25
CA THR A 134 -22.73 0.35 -9.31
C THR A 134 -23.45 0.11 -10.64
N TYR A 135 -24.53 -0.68 -10.65
CA TYR A 135 -25.31 -0.90 -11.87
C TYR A 135 -25.93 0.38 -12.42
N ALA A 136 -26.42 1.27 -11.54
CA ALA A 136 -26.94 2.57 -11.96
C ALA A 136 -25.87 3.45 -12.64
N ARG A 137 -24.62 3.42 -12.13
CA ARG A 137 -23.49 4.16 -12.71
C ARG A 137 -22.99 3.60 -14.05
N MET A 138 -23.15 2.29 -14.28
CA MET A 138 -22.68 1.62 -15.51
C MET A 138 -23.58 1.87 -16.73
N GLY A 139 -24.79 2.40 -16.54
CA GLY A 139 -25.77 2.59 -17.60
C GLY A 139 -26.55 1.31 -17.93
N ALA A 140 -27.25 1.32 -19.08
CA ALA A 140 -28.14 0.24 -19.49
C ALA A 140 -27.38 -1.09 -19.68
N ASN A 141 -27.85 -2.11 -18.98
CA ASN A 141 -27.38 -3.48 -19.07
C ASN A 141 -28.58 -4.43 -18.90
N TRP A 142 -28.38 -5.73 -19.11
CA TRP A 142 -29.50 -6.68 -19.08
C TRP A 142 -30.26 -6.69 -17.73
N ARG A 143 -29.59 -6.40 -16.60
CA ARG A 143 -30.24 -6.33 -15.27
C ARG A 143 -31.05 -5.05 -15.13
N SER A 144 -30.49 -3.89 -15.47
CA SER A 144 -31.24 -2.62 -15.39
C SER A 144 -32.44 -2.63 -16.34
N ALA A 145 -32.26 -3.11 -17.57
CA ALA A 145 -33.35 -3.26 -18.53
C ALA A 145 -34.44 -4.24 -18.05
N ALA A 146 -34.07 -5.38 -17.46
CA ALA A 146 -35.03 -6.33 -16.93
C ALA A 146 -35.80 -5.79 -15.70
N CYS A 147 -35.17 -4.98 -14.86
CA CYS A 147 -35.86 -4.31 -13.75
C CYS A 147 -36.85 -3.24 -14.25
N GLU A 148 -36.45 -2.43 -15.24
CA GLU A 148 -37.34 -1.41 -15.83
C GLU A 148 -38.58 -2.04 -16.47
N ALA A 149 -38.41 -3.17 -17.19
CA ALA A 149 -39.51 -3.90 -17.79
C ALA A 149 -40.52 -4.44 -16.74
N GLN A 150 -40.04 -4.88 -15.57
CA GLN A 150 -40.90 -5.35 -14.47
C GLN A 150 -41.71 -4.23 -13.81
N THR A 151 -41.24 -2.99 -13.88
CA THR A 151 -41.94 -1.83 -13.30
C THR A 151 -42.90 -1.14 -14.26
N ALA A 152 -42.93 -1.56 -15.52
CA ALA A 152 -43.78 -1.00 -16.58
C ALA A 152 -45.13 -1.73 -16.76
N GLU A 153 -45.35 -2.83 -16.04
CA GLU A 153 -46.63 -3.53 -15.88
C GLU A 153 -47.32 -3.14 -14.56
#